data_AF-A0A0M8VIQ6-F1
#
_entry.id   AF-A0A0M8VIQ6-F1
#
_cell.length_a   1.000
_cell.length_b   1.000
_cell.length_c   1.000
_cell.angle_alpha   90.00
_cell.angle_beta   90.00
_cell.angle_gamma   90.00
#
_symmetry.space_group_name_H-M   'P 1'
#
loop_
_entity.id
_entity.type
_entity.pdbx_description
1 polymer ?
#
loop_
_entity_poly.entity_id
_entity_poly.type
_entity_poly.pdbx_seq_one_letter_code
_entity_poly.pdbx_strand_id
1 'polypeptide(L)'
;MASLNVGNLGEYLREQRRNAQLSLRQLADAAGVSNPYLSQIERGLRKPSAEVLQQVAKALRISAETLYVRAGILDAERDRDEVETRAVILADPSLNERQKQVLLQIYESFRKENGFGIGEPAGSEDDAVDADGAGRTEYDTGGTGTAGGHDADAGPRRTAG
;
A
#
# COMPACT_ATOMS: atom_id res chain seq x y z
N MET A 1 -30.70 -7.53 -8.14
CA MET A 1 -30.10 -8.46 -9.13
C MET A 1 -28.87 -7.75 -9.67
N ALA A 2 -27.61 -8.17 -9.51
CA ALA A 2 -27.00 -9.31 -8.88
C ALA A 2 -25.70 -8.82 -8.18
N SER A 3 -25.51 -9.18 -6.92
CA SER A 3 -24.22 -9.05 -6.24
C SER A 3 -23.28 -10.11 -6.82
N LEU A 4 -22.34 -9.69 -7.67
CA LEU A 4 -21.32 -10.56 -8.26
C LEU A 4 -20.36 -11.05 -7.14
N ASN A 5 -20.75 -12.19 -6.60
CA ASN A 5 -20.01 -13.19 -5.83
C ASN A 5 -18.66 -12.76 -5.20
N VAL A 6 -18.75 -12.13 -4.02
CA VAL A 6 -17.67 -12.00 -3.02
C VAL A 6 -17.42 -13.36 -2.33
N GLY A 7 -17.28 -14.43 -3.13
CA GLY A 7 -17.26 -15.82 -2.67
C GLY A 7 -15.90 -16.52 -2.75
N ASN A 8 -14.85 -15.91 -3.32
CA ASN A 8 -13.70 -16.72 -3.76
C ASN A 8 -12.38 -16.50 -2.99
N LEU A 9 -12.14 -15.36 -2.34
CA LEU A 9 -10.83 -15.11 -1.71
C LEU A 9 -10.48 -16.13 -0.61
N GLY A 10 -11.40 -16.35 0.34
CA GLY A 10 -11.14 -17.22 1.49
C GLY A 10 -10.94 -18.68 1.09
N GLU A 11 -11.80 -19.19 0.20
CA GLU A 11 -11.69 -20.55 -0.34
C GLU A 11 -10.42 -20.72 -1.18
N TYR A 12 -10.09 -19.74 -2.03
CA TYR A 12 -8.87 -19.74 -2.82
C TYR A 12 -7.62 -19.76 -1.93
N LEU A 13 -7.57 -18.91 -0.90
CA LEU A 13 -6.45 -18.92 0.05
C LEU A 13 -6.29 -20.27 0.74
N ARG A 14 -7.40 -20.89 1.14
CA ARG A 14 -7.40 -22.22 1.74
C ARG A 14 -6.88 -23.28 0.76
N GLU A 15 -7.27 -23.21 -0.50
CA GLU A 15 -6.81 -24.10 -1.57
C GLU A 15 -5.30 -23.93 -1.81
N GLN A 16 -4.84 -22.69 -2.02
CA GLN A 16 -3.42 -22.38 -2.25
C GLN A 16 -2.56 -22.83 -1.08
N ARG A 17 -3.03 -22.63 0.16
CA ARG A 17 -2.34 -23.12 1.36
C ARG A 17 -2.21 -24.64 1.38
N ARG A 18 -3.27 -25.36 1.01
CA ARG A 18 -3.25 -26.84 0.93
C ARG A 18 -2.34 -27.34 -0.18
N ASN A 19 -2.33 -26.67 -1.33
CA ASN A 19 -1.44 -27.00 -2.46
C ASN A 19 0.03 -26.76 -2.08
N ALA A 20 0.30 -25.71 -1.30
CA ALA A 20 1.61 -25.46 -0.71
C ALA A 20 1.94 -26.38 0.49
N GLN A 21 1.02 -27.28 0.88
CA GLN A 21 1.17 -28.23 1.99
C GLN A 21 1.45 -27.54 3.34
N LEU A 22 0.97 -26.32 3.52
CA LEU A 22 1.13 -25.55 4.73
C LEU A 22 -0.07 -25.75 5.67
N SER A 23 0.21 -25.94 6.95
CA SER A 23 -0.79 -25.74 7.99
C SER A 23 -1.18 -24.26 8.08
N LEU A 24 -2.37 -23.97 8.61
CA LEU A 24 -2.81 -22.59 8.85
C LEU A 24 -1.82 -21.82 9.73
N ARG A 25 -1.18 -22.50 10.69
CA ARG A 25 -0.18 -21.89 11.57
C ARG A 25 1.08 -21.52 10.81
N GLN A 26 1.62 -22.44 10.01
CA GLN A 26 2.81 -22.17 9.20
C GLN A 26 2.60 -21.02 8.23
N LEU A 27 1.43 -20.93 7.57
CA LEU A 27 1.14 -19.81 6.69
C LEU A 27 1.04 -18.48 7.46
N ALA A 28 0.38 -18.49 8.62
CA ALA A 28 0.26 -17.30 9.46
C ALA A 28 1.64 -16.79 9.91
N ASP A 29 2.50 -17.70 10.39
CA ASP A 29 3.86 -17.40 10.82
C ASP A 29 4.70 -16.86 9.64
N ALA A 30 4.62 -17.49 8.46
CA ALA A 30 5.35 -17.06 7.26
C ALA A 30 4.87 -15.71 6.70
N ALA A 31 3.58 -15.41 6.84
CA ALA A 31 3.00 -14.13 6.43
C ALA A 31 3.11 -13.04 7.51
N GLY A 32 3.59 -13.35 8.71
CA GLY A 32 3.69 -12.36 9.79
C GLY A 32 2.32 -11.90 10.32
N VAL A 33 1.27 -12.70 10.18
CA VAL A 33 -0.08 -12.40 10.64
C VAL A 33 -0.53 -13.38 11.72
N SER A 34 -1.50 -12.99 12.54
CA SER A 34 -2.00 -13.90 13.57
C SER A 34 -2.81 -15.06 12.98
N ASN A 35 -2.62 -16.27 13.53
CA ASN A 35 -3.37 -17.46 13.11
C ASN A 35 -4.91 -17.29 13.23
N PRO A 36 -5.48 -16.68 14.30
CA PRO A 36 -6.91 -16.41 14.37
C PRO A 36 -7.41 -15.49 13.26
N TYR A 37 -6.62 -14.48 12.88
CA TYR A 37 -6.99 -13.55 11.82
C TYR A 37 -6.98 -14.23 10.44
N LEU A 38 -5.94 -15.00 10.12
CA LEU A 38 -5.89 -15.79 8.88
C LEU A 38 -7.04 -16.80 8.80
N SER A 39 -7.41 -17.42 9.92
CA SER A 39 -8.59 -18.29 10.03
C SER A 39 -9.90 -17.57 9.69
N GLN A 40 -10.04 -16.31 10.10
CA GLN A 40 -11.22 -15.51 9.78
C GLN A 40 -11.26 -15.14 8.28
N ILE A 41 -10.11 -14.87 7.67
CA ILE A 41 -10.00 -14.58 6.24
C ILE A 41 -10.38 -15.81 5.40
N GLU A 42 -9.82 -17.00 5.69
CA GLU A 42 -10.15 -18.24 4.94
C GLU A 42 -11.63 -18.63 5.02
N ARG A 43 -12.34 -18.17 6.06
CA ARG A 43 -13.79 -18.38 6.24
C ARG A 43 -14.65 -17.25 5.68
N GLY A 44 -14.05 -16.21 5.11
CA GLY A 44 -14.76 -15.02 4.62
C GLY A 44 -15.35 -14.15 5.72
N LEU A 45 -14.96 -14.34 6.99
CA LEU A 45 -15.47 -13.56 8.13
C LEU A 45 -14.77 -12.21 8.30
N ARG A 46 -13.61 -12.03 7.65
CA ARG A 46 -12.85 -10.77 7.67
C ARG A 46 -12.34 -10.44 6.28
N LYS A 47 -12.41 -9.16 5.94
CA LYS A 47 -11.76 -8.59 4.77
C LYS A 47 -10.31 -8.23 5.15
N PRO A 48 -9.29 -8.78 4.47
CA PRO A 48 -7.89 -8.40 4.68
C PRO A 48 -7.58 -7.04 4.03
N SER A 49 -6.53 -6.36 4.52
CA SER A 49 -5.95 -5.19 3.85
C SER A 49 -5.07 -5.61 2.67
N ALA A 50 -4.73 -4.67 1.80
CA ALA A 50 -3.79 -4.90 0.69
C ALA A 50 -2.42 -5.39 1.21
N GLU A 51 -1.91 -4.79 2.28
CA GLU A 51 -0.65 -5.20 2.92
C GLU A 51 -0.68 -6.67 3.38
N VAL A 52 -1.76 -7.08 4.06
CA VAL A 52 -1.95 -8.48 4.49
C VAL A 52 -1.99 -9.43 3.29
N LEU A 53 -2.66 -9.03 2.20
CA LEU A 53 -2.70 -9.83 0.97
C LEU A 53 -1.32 -9.93 0.31
N GLN A 54 -0.49 -8.88 0.34
CA GLN A 54 0.89 -8.97 -0.15
C GLN A 54 1.73 -9.94 0.68
N GLN A 55 1.62 -9.85 2.01
CA GLN A 55 2.35 -10.73 2.92
C GLN A 55 1.97 -12.19 2.70
N VAL A 56 0.67 -12.48 2.58
CA VAL A 56 0.16 -13.83 2.32
C VAL A 56 0.55 -14.32 0.93
N ALA A 57 0.47 -13.47 -0.10
CA ALA A 57 0.91 -13.80 -1.46
C ALA A 57 2.40 -14.16 -1.50
N LYS A 58 3.24 -13.39 -0.80
CA LYS A 58 4.68 -13.66 -0.64
C LYS A 58 4.93 -15.00 0.04
N ALA A 59 4.21 -15.30 1.13
CA ALA A 59 4.33 -16.56 1.85
C ALA A 59 3.90 -17.77 1.01
N LEU A 60 2.86 -17.62 0.18
CA LEU A 60 2.37 -18.63 -0.75
C LEU A 60 3.14 -18.69 -2.08
N ARG A 61 4.04 -17.71 -2.34
CA ARG A 61 4.76 -17.54 -3.61
C ARG A 61 3.83 -17.44 -4.83
N ILE A 62 2.74 -16.70 -4.68
CA ILE A 62 1.76 -16.42 -5.75
C ILE A 62 1.69 -14.92 -6.03
N SER A 63 1.05 -14.53 -7.13
CA SER A 63 0.83 -13.12 -7.43
C SER A 63 -0.14 -12.47 -6.45
N ALA A 64 0.25 -11.33 -5.88
CA ALA A 64 -0.62 -10.50 -5.03
C ALA A 64 -1.80 -9.92 -5.82
N GLU A 65 -1.61 -9.63 -7.11
CA GLU A 65 -2.65 -9.15 -8.02
C GLU A 65 -3.84 -10.13 -8.07
N THR A 66 -3.56 -11.44 -8.16
CA THR A 66 -4.61 -12.46 -8.16
C THR A 66 -5.44 -12.42 -6.88
N LEU A 67 -4.81 -12.12 -5.74
CA LEU A 67 -5.53 -11.97 -4.48
C LEU A 67 -6.33 -10.67 -4.44
N TYR A 68 -5.81 -9.58 -5.00
CA TYR A 68 -6.52 -8.30 -5.06
C TYR A 68 -7.78 -8.39 -5.91
N VAL A 69 -7.71 -9.05 -7.07
CA VAL A 69 -8.89 -9.28 -7.91
C VAL A 69 -9.94 -10.09 -7.17
N ARG A 70 -9.54 -11.20 -6.54
CA ARG A 70 -10.47 -12.03 -5.75
C ARG A 70 -10.99 -11.33 -4.49
N ALA A 71 -10.25 -10.36 -3.97
CA ALA A 71 -10.67 -9.52 -2.85
C ALA A 71 -11.57 -8.35 -3.28
N GLY A 72 -11.74 -8.12 -4.60
CA GLY A 72 -12.44 -6.95 -5.13
C GLY A 72 -11.71 -5.63 -4.88
N ILE A 73 -10.38 -5.69 -4.68
CA ILE A 73 -9.51 -4.52 -4.50
C ILE A 73 -8.99 -4.04 -5.86
N LEU A 74 -8.80 -4.96 -6.81
CA LEU A 74 -8.38 -4.65 -8.17
C LEU A 74 -9.44 -5.20 -9.13
N ASP A 75 -10.11 -4.35 -9.89
CA ASP A 75 -11.09 -4.82 -10.85
C ASP A 75 -10.41 -5.10 -12.19
N ALA A 76 -9.82 -6.30 -12.34
CA ALA A 76 -9.18 -6.72 -13.58
C ALA A 76 -10.13 -6.83 -14.80
N GLU A 77 -11.43 -6.83 -14.57
CA GLU A 77 -12.45 -6.68 -15.63
C GLU A 77 -12.56 -5.21 -16.06
N ARG A 78 -12.48 -4.25 -15.12
CA ARG A 78 -12.58 -2.80 -15.41
C ARG A 78 -11.37 -2.23 -16.16
N ASP A 79 -10.17 -2.72 -15.85
CA ASP A 79 -8.96 -2.32 -16.58
C ASP A 79 -8.99 -2.86 -18.02
N ARG A 80 -9.62 -4.01 -18.25
CA ARG A 80 -9.86 -4.55 -19.59
C ARG A 80 -10.90 -3.74 -20.35
N ASP A 81 -12.01 -3.42 -19.71
CA ASP A 81 -13.08 -2.59 -20.28
C ASP A 81 -12.57 -1.19 -20.69
N GLU A 82 -11.60 -0.64 -19.95
CA GLU A 82 -10.93 0.62 -20.29
C GLU A 82 -10.18 0.54 -21.62
N VAL A 83 -9.30 -0.44 -21.73
CA VAL A 83 -8.43 -0.65 -22.89
C VAL A 83 -9.30 -0.92 -24.12
N GLU A 84 -10.38 -1.70 -23.96
CA GLU A 84 -11.35 -1.97 -25.01
C GLU A 84 -12.10 -0.69 -25.44
N THR A 85 -12.60 0.11 -24.49
CA THR A 85 -13.34 1.35 -24.81
C THR A 85 -12.47 2.37 -25.55
N ARG A 86 -11.23 2.57 -25.09
CA ARG A 86 -10.27 3.47 -25.74
C ARG A 86 -9.93 3.00 -27.15
N ALA A 87 -9.74 1.69 -27.34
CA ALA A 87 -9.45 1.11 -28.65
C ALA A 87 -10.62 1.34 -29.63
N VAL A 88 -11.87 1.21 -29.18
CA VAL A 88 -13.07 1.47 -30.00
C VAL A 88 -13.13 2.93 -30.46
N ILE A 89 -12.90 3.90 -29.55
CA ILE A 89 -12.89 5.33 -29.90
C ILE A 89 -11.80 5.64 -30.95
N LEU A 90 -10.63 5.04 -30.81
CA LEU A 90 -9.52 5.24 -31.76
C LEU A 90 -9.77 4.57 -33.12
N ALA A 91 -10.45 3.44 -33.14
CA ALA A 91 -10.74 2.68 -34.37
C ALA A 91 -11.92 3.25 -35.17
N ASP A 92 -12.73 4.15 -34.62
CA ASP A 92 -13.88 4.72 -35.29
C ASP A 92 -13.44 5.54 -36.54
N PRO A 93 -13.86 5.15 -37.77
CA PRO A 93 -13.50 5.85 -39.00
C PRO A 93 -14.32 7.12 -39.24
N SER A 94 -15.42 7.32 -38.51
CA SER A 94 -16.27 8.51 -38.62
C SER A 94 -15.74 9.72 -37.86
N LEU A 95 -14.75 9.51 -36.97
CA LEU A 95 -14.14 10.54 -36.15
C LEU A 95 -12.79 10.99 -36.72
N ASN A 96 -12.58 12.31 -36.77
CA ASN A 96 -11.25 12.87 -37.02
C ASN A 96 -10.37 12.84 -35.76
N GLU A 97 -9.07 13.05 -35.93
CA GLU A 97 -8.10 12.95 -34.83
C GLU A 97 -8.44 13.89 -33.67
N ARG A 98 -8.85 15.12 -33.95
CA ARG A 98 -9.25 16.08 -32.90
C ARG A 98 -10.46 15.59 -32.11
N GLN A 99 -11.47 15.02 -32.78
CA GLN A 99 -12.66 14.48 -32.14
C GLN A 99 -12.33 13.29 -31.26
N LYS A 100 -11.42 12.41 -31.70
CA LYS A 100 -10.92 11.28 -30.90
C LYS A 100 -10.24 11.78 -29.63
N GLN A 101 -9.32 12.73 -29.75
CA GLN A 101 -8.61 13.30 -28.59
C GLN A 101 -9.56 13.93 -27.57
N VAL A 102 -10.58 14.68 -28.04
CA VAL A 102 -11.57 15.30 -27.14
C VAL A 102 -12.42 14.24 -26.42
N LEU A 103 -12.89 13.21 -27.13
CA LEU A 103 -13.66 12.13 -26.52
C LEU A 103 -12.85 11.36 -25.47
N LEU A 104 -11.58 11.08 -25.76
CA LEU A 104 -10.67 10.44 -24.81
C LEU A 104 -10.43 11.31 -23.58
N GLN A 105 -10.20 12.61 -23.75
CA GLN A 105 -10.01 13.52 -22.63
C GLN A 105 -11.24 13.60 -21.71
N ILE A 106 -12.45 13.66 -22.28
CA ILE A 106 -13.71 13.69 -21.51
C ILE A 106 -13.93 12.35 -20.80
N TYR A 107 -13.66 11.24 -21.49
CA TYR A 107 -13.75 9.90 -20.93
C TYR A 107 -12.81 9.74 -19.73
N GLU A 108 -11.56 10.15 -19.87
CA GLU A 108 -10.56 10.14 -18.81
C GLU A 108 -10.95 11.04 -17.63
N SER A 109 -11.50 12.23 -17.89
CA SER A 109 -11.93 13.12 -16.81
C SER A 109 -13.08 12.54 -15.99
N PHE A 110 -14.11 11.97 -16.64
CA PHE A 110 -15.22 11.34 -15.92
C PHE A 110 -14.78 10.09 -15.16
N ARG A 111 -13.82 9.34 -15.70
CA ARG A 111 -13.25 8.22 -14.97
C ARG A 111 -12.51 8.68 -13.72
N LYS A 112 -11.65 9.70 -13.84
CA LYS A 112 -10.93 10.26 -12.69
C LYS A 112 -11.90 10.79 -11.62
N GLU A 113 -12.94 11.51 -12.03
CA GLU A 113 -13.98 12.04 -11.13
C GLU A 113 -14.75 10.94 -10.39
N ASN A 114 -15.05 9.83 -11.07
CA ASN A 114 -15.74 8.70 -10.48
C ASN A 114 -14.81 7.76 -9.67
N GLY A 115 -13.55 8.15 -9.45
CA GLY A 115 -12.59 7.39 -8.65
C GLY A 115 -11.90 6.23 -9.40
N PHE A 116 -11.88 6.28 -10.73
CA PHE A 116 -11.29 5.25 -11.62
C PHE A 116 -10.01 5.72 -12.33
N GLY A 117 -9.27 6.66 -11.72
CA GLY A 117 -7.98 7.11 -12.24
C GLY A 117 -6.88 6.06 -12.01
N ILE A 118 -6.15 5.70 -13.06
CA ILE A 118 -4.96 4.85 -13.01
C ILE A 118 -4.02 5.44 -11.96
N GLY A 119 -3.54 4.60 -11.03
CA GLY A 119 -2.71 5.02 -9.92
C GLY A 119 -1.51 5.86 -10.35
N GLU A 120 -1.56 7.16 -10.04
CA GLU A 120 -0.37 7.82 -9.55
C GLU A 120 -0.21 7.36 -8.09
N PRO A 121 0.93 6.80 -7.68
CA PRO A 121 1.24 6.75 -6.26
C PRO A 121 1.20 8.21 -5.80
N ALA A 122 0.52 8.48 -4.69
CA ALA A 122 0.69 9.73 -3.97
C ALA A 122 2.18 9.85 -3.63
N GLY A 123 2.94 10.46 -4.52
CA GLY A 123 4.30 10.89 -4.30
C GLY A 123 4.25 11.91 -3.18
N SER A 124 5.01 11.63 -2.15
CA SER A 124 5.38 12.58 -1.10
C SER A 124 5.86 13.89 -1.72
N GLU A 125 4.99 14.90 -1.74
CA GLU A 125 5.41 16.30 -1.70
C GLU A 125 5.62 16.65 -0.22
N ASP A 126 6.72 16.13 0.35
CA ASP A 126 7.39 16.83 1.44
C ASP A 126 8.08 18.02 0.76
N ASP A 127 7.48 19.20 0.93
CA ASP A 127 8.02 20.50 0.54
C ASP A 127 9.43 20.67 1.13
N ALA A 128 10.43 20.40 0.31
CA ALA A 128 11.77 20.92 0.48
C ALA A 128 11.99 21.99 -0.59
N VAL A 129 11.79 23.26 -0.24
CA VAL A 129 12.72 24.37 -0.52
C VAL A 129 12.22 25.66 0.14
N ASP A 130 13.05 26.24 1.00
CA ASP A 130 13.53 27.59 0.72
C ASP A 130 14.85 27.84 1.46
N ALA A 131 15.92 27.85 0.67
CA ALA A 131 17.23 28.34 1.02
C ALA A 131 17.60 29.43 0.01
N ASP A 132 17.54 30.70 0.43
CA ASP A 132 18.48 31.78 0.09
C ASP A 132 18.04 33.07 0.83
N GLY A 133 18.89 33.93 1.39
CA GLY A 133 20.34 33.97 1.40
C GLY A 133 20.85 35.13 2.28
N ALA A 134 22.14 35.03 2.61
CA ALA A 134 23.11 36.10 2.88
C ALA A 134 22.85 37.18 3.96
N GLY A 135 23.72 37.20 4.98
CA GLY A 135 24.48 38.43 5.27
C GLY A 135 24.83 38.78 6.72
N ARG A 136 26.07 38.40 7.11
CA ARG A 136 27.07 39.20 7.87
C ARG A 136 27.11 39.17 9.42
N THR A 137 28.36 38.94 9.88
CA THR A 137 29.07 39.39 11.10
C THR A 137 28.51 38.90 12.45
N GLU A 138 29.28 38.43 13.43
CA GLU A 138 30.66 38.73 13.84
C GLU A 138 31.11 37.64 14.82
N TYR A 139 32.39 37.26 14.76
CA TYR A 139 33.04 36.44 15.77
C TYR A 139 33.56 37.37 16.86
N ASP A 140 33.16 37.16 18.12
CA ASP A 140 33.95 37.61 19.26
C ASP A 140 34.05 36.51 20.32
N THR A 141 35.29 36.12 20.56
CA THR A 141 35.76 35.08 21.46
C THR A 141 36.15 35.72 22.79
N GLY A 142 35.32 35.54 23.82
CA GLY A 142 35.66 35.88 25.21
C GLY A 142 35.77 34.61 26.05
N GLY A 143 36.99 34.10 26.23
CA GLY A 143 37.28 33.04 27.20
C GLY A 143 37.49 33.59 28.61
N THR A 144 37.22 32.75 29.62
CA THR A 144 38.10 32.35 30.76
C THR A 144 37.37 32.21 32.11
N GLY A 145 37.68 31.12 32.82
CA GLY A 145 37.45 30.93 34.27
C GLY A 145 36.81 29.57 34.63
N THR A 146 37.51 28.42 34.74
CA THR A 146 38.17 27.85 35.97
C THR A 146 37.30 27.94 37.25
N ALA A 147 37.08 26.93 38.11
CA ALA A 147 37.73 25.65 38.40
C ALA A 147 36.85 24.80 39.38
N GLY A 148 37.20 23.51 39.55
CA GLY A 148 36.87 22.63 40.70
C GLY A 148 35.54 21.88 40.58
N GLY A 149 35.45 20.55 40.46
CA GLY A 149 36.28 19.47 40.99
C GLY A 149 35.71 19.00 42.34
N HIS A 150 35.10 17.82 42.41
CA HIS A 150 35.34 16.77 43.43
C HIS A 150 34.42 15.55 43.24
N ASP A 151 35.07 14.39 43.31
CA ASP A 151 34.56 13.02 43.35
C ASP A 151 33.62 12.71 44.53
N ALA A 152 32.79 11.68 44.36
CA ALA A 152 32.54 10.53 45.28
C ALA A 152 31.14 9.97 44.97
N ASP A 153 31.02 8.76 44.41
CA ASP A 153 31.08 7.45 45.11
C ASP A 153 29.94 7.24 46.14
N ALA A 154 29.15 6.18 45.90
CA ALA A 154 28.58 5.24 46.89
C ALA A 154 27.15 4.73 46.54
N GLY A 155 27.09 3.53 45.96
CA GLY A 155 26.35 2.38 46.54
C GLY A 155 24.83 2.20 46.28
N PRO A 156 24.37 0.97 45.93
CA PRO A 156 22.95 0.65 45.76
C PRO A 156 22.32 0.11 47.06
N ARG A 157 21.05 0.45 47.34
CA ARG A 157 20.26 -0.17 48.41
C ARG A 157 19.20 -1.12 47.85
N ARG A 158 19.37 -2.40 48.16
CA ARG A 158 18.30 -3.40 48.25
C ARG A 158 17.53 -3.19 49.55
N THR A 159 16.21 -3.33 49.54
CA THR A 159 15.46 -3.87 50.68
C THR A 159 14.32 -4.74 50.17
N ALA A 160 14.27 -5.96 50.70
CA ALA A 160 13.19 -6.92 50.56
C ALA A 160 11.97 -6.51 51.40
N GLY A 161 10.80 -6.97 50.98
CA GLY A 161 9.56 -7.04 51.73
C GLY A 161 8.78 -8.25 51.23
#